data_AF-A0A6H9HNR6-F1
#
_entry.id   AF-A0A6H9HNR6-F1
#
_cell.length_a   1.000
_cell.length_b   1.000
_cell.length_c   1.000
_cell.angle_alpha   90.00
_cell.angle_beta   90.00
_cell.angle_gamma   90.00
#
_symmetry.space_group_name_H-M   'P 1'
#
loop_
_entity.id
_entity.type
_entity.pdbx_description
1 polymer ?
#
loop_
_entity_poly.entity_id
_entity_poly.type
_entity_poly.pdbx_seq_one_letter_code
_entity_poly.pdbx_strand_id
1 'polypeptide(L)'
;MTDHDLISSACVPAPEGFFVSTRAGFGREPAVAAEMDQVLAWRIDTFKIRGDAVPLSTVTPVTINGSLDSAEYALLRPDGTVEYPDGSSIAVGGSTRLRLVDDKL
;
A
#
# COMPACT_ATOMS: atom_id res chain seq x y z
N MET A 1 2.75 4.14 29.17
CA MET A 1 2.02 2.88 28.90
C MET A 1 1.28 3.10 27.61
N THR A 2 1.55 2.33 26.57
CA THR A 2 0.77 2.37 25.32
C THR A 2 -0.65 1.92 25.65
N ASP A 3 -1.68 2.63 25.17
CA ASP A 3 -3.09 2.28 25.42
C ASP A 3 -3.59 1.08 24.60
N HIS A 4 -2.66 0.39 23.92
CA HIS A 4 -2.94 -0.72 23.04
C HIS A 4 -1.86 -1.80 23.13
N ASP A 5 -2.31 -3.06 23.04
CA ASP A 5 -1.46 -4.25 22.98
C ASP A 5 -1.61 -4.94 21.62
N LEU A 6 -0.50 -5.25 20.94
CA LEU A 6 -0.54 -6.11 19.76
C LEU A 6 -0.89 -7.54 20.20
N ILE A 7 -2.03 -8.05 19.74
CA ILE A 7 -2.53 -9.37 20.14
C ILE A 7 -2.45 -10.41 19.02
N SER A 8 -2.28 -9.98 17.76
CA SER A 8 -2.12 -10.88 16.62
C SER A 8 -1.45 -10.16 15.46
N SER A 9 -0.62 -10.90 14.71
CA SER A 9 -0.07 -10.48 13.42
C SER A 9 -0.20 -11.64 12.43
N ALA A 10 -0.66 -11.36 11.21
CA ALA A 10 -0.83 -12.33 10.14
C ALA A 10 -0.38 -11.76 8.80
N CYS A 11 0.09 -12.63 7.89
CA CYS A 11 0.41 -12.25 6.52
C CYS A 11 -0.47 -13.01 5.54
N VAL A 12 -1.16 -12.28 4.66
CA VAL A 12 -2.00 -12.84 3.61
C VAL A 12 -1.36 -12.54 2.25
N PRO A 13 -1.06 -13.53 1.40
CA PRO A 13 -0.52 -13.28 0.06
C PRO A 13 -1.41 -12.33 -0.74
N ALA A 14 -0.79 -11.35 -1.40
CA ALA A 14 -1.50 -10.43 -2.27
C ALA A 14 -1.69 -11.07 -3.65
N PRO A 15 -2.85 -10.90 -4.30
CA PRO A 15 -2.99 -11.19 -5.72
C PRO A 15 -1.97 -10.37 -6.54
N GLU A 16 -1.58 -10.87 -7.71
CA GLU A 16 -0.75 -10.10 -8.62
C GLU A 16 -1.49 -8.82 -9.08
N GLY A 17 -0.71 -7.77 -9.40
CA GLY A 17 -1.25 -6.51 -9.92
C GLY A 17 -1.47 -5.39 -8.89
N PHE A 18 -1.12 -5.61 -7.62
CA PHE A 18 -1.04 -4.55 -6.62
C PHE A 18 0.37 -3.98 -6.55
N PHE A 19 0.47 -2.64 -6.60
CA PHE A 19 1.76 -1.94 -6.51
C PHE A 19 1.66 -0.73 -5.59
N VAL A 20 2.76 -0.38 -4.92
CA VAL A 20 2.84 0.79 -4.06
C VAL A 20 3.92 1.75 -4.54
N SER A 21 3.67 3.05 -4.39
CA SER A 21 4.67 4.11 -4.59
C SER A 21 4.78 4.94 -3.33
N THR A 22 5.98 5.00 -2.73
CA THR A 22 6.31 5.87 -1.59
C THR A 22 6.77 7.25 -2.01
N ARG A 23 7.06 7.46 -3.31
CA ARG A 23 7.31 8.78 -3.88
C ARG A 23 5.97 9.46 -4.15
N ALA A 24 5.48 10.17 -3.13
CA ALA A 24 4.45 11.18 -3.31
C ALA A 24 5.07 12.38 -4.06
N GLY A 25 5.21 12.27 -5.38
CA GLY A 25 5.45 13.43 -6.23
C GLY A 25 4.24 14.35 -6.16
N PHE A 26 4.22 15.30 -5.24
CA PHE A 26 3.22 16.37 -5.19
C PHE A 26 3.37 17.24 -6.45
N GLY A 27 2.60 16.96 -7.50
CA GLY A 27 2.62 17.74 -8.73
C GLY A 27 1.63 17.26 -9.78
N ARG A 28 1.34 18.13 -10.76
CA ARG A 28 0.52 17.82 -11.95
C ARG A 28 1.24 16.91 -12.96
N GLU A 29 2.36 16.30 -12.58
CA GLU A 29 3.03 15.37 -13.47
C GLU A 29 2.19 14.09 -13.53
N PRO A 30 1.83 13.62 -14.75
CA PRO A 30 1.12 12.37 -14.89
C PRO A 30 1.95 11.28 -14.21
N ALA A 31 1.29 10.38 -13.48
CA ALA A 31 1.85 9.27 -12.72
C ALA A 31 2.64 8.28 -13.61
N VAL A 32 3.73 8.75 -14.21
CA VAL A 32 4.51 8.09 -15.23
C VAL A 32 5.85 7.81 -14.58
N ALA A 33 5.99 6.56 -14.13
CA ALA A 33 7.24 5.99 -13.62
C ALA A 33 7.74 6.52 -12.26
N ALA A 34 6.84 6.69 -11.28
CA ALA A 34 7.31 6.48 -9.91
C ALA A 34 7.76 5.02 -9.79
N GLU A 35 8.94 4.77 -9.23
CA GLU A 35 9.39 3.42 -8.87
C GLU A 35 8.29 2.79 -8.00
N MET A 36 7.62 1.78 -8.56
CA MET A 36 6.50 1.10 -7.95
C MET A 36 6.96 -0.28 -7.50
N ASP A 37 6.74 -0.59 -6.23
CA ASP A 37 7.06 -1.91 -5.67
C ASP A 37 5.82 -2.80 -5.69
N GLN A 38 5.97 -4.04 -6.17
CA GLN A 38 4.88 -5.02 -6.13
C GLN A 38 4.55 -5.39 -4.69
N VAL A 39 3.26 -5.38 -4.35
CA VAL A 39 2.78 -5.92 -3.08
C VAL A 39 2.76 -7.45 -3.17
N LEU A 40 3.51 -8.10 -2.28
CA LEU A 40 3.62 -9.55 -2.20
C LEU A 40 2.66 -10.13 -1.16
N ALA A 41 2.41 -9.39 -0.08
CA ALA A 41 1.51 -9.78 0.99
C ALA A 41 0.93 -8.56 1.71
N TRP A 42 -0.13 -8.81 2.47
CA TRP A 42 -0.75 -7.87 3.39
C TRP A 42 -0.47 -8.35 4.82
N ARG A 43 0.29 -7.56 5.58
CA ARG A 43 0.43 -7.76 7.02
C ARG A 43 -0.80 -7.17 7.71
N ILE A 44 -1.43 -7.95 8.57
CA ILE A 44 -2.58 -7.55 9.35
C ILE A 44 -2.17 -7.61 10.82
N ASP A 45 -2.00 -6.44 11.43
CA ASP A 45 -1.70 -6.32 12.85
C ASP A 45 -2.98 -5.98 13.60
N THR A 46 -3.31 -6.74 14.64
CA THR A 46 -4.53 -6.55 15.44
C THR A 46 -4.19 -6.16 16.85
N PHE A 47 -4.73 -5.04 17.29
CA PHE A 47 -4.46 -4.39 18.56
C PHE A 47 -5.67 -4.43 19.47
N LYS A 48 -5.46 -4.83 20.72
CA LYS A 48 -6.44 -4.64 21.79
C LYS A 48 -6.24 -3.26 22.37
N ILE A 49 -7.23 -2.38 22.18
CA ILE A 49 -7.23 -1.02 22.75
C ILE A 49 -7.95 -1.06 24.09
N ARG A 50 -7.38 -0.44 25.11
CA ARG A 50 -7.98 -0.41 26.45
C ARG A 50 -9.27 0.40 26.43
N GLY A 51 -10.38 -0.26 26.76
CA GLY A 51 -11.71 0.36 26.82
C GLY A 51 -12.56 0.11 25.58
N ASP A 52 -11.96 -0.35 24.48
CA ASP A 52 -12.70 -0.72 23.29
C ASP A 52 -13.30 -2.13 23.44
N ALA A 53 -14.53 -2.29 22.97
CA ALA A 53 -15.22 -3.59 22.98
C ALA A 53 -14.69 -4.53 21.89
N VAL A 54 -14.05 -4.00 20.85
CA VAL A 54 -13.59 -4.74 19.67
C VAL A 54 -12.14 -4.34 19.36
N PRO A 55 -11.25 -5.31 19.03
CA PRO A 55 -9.90 -4.99 18.58
C PRO A 55 -9.88 -4.17 17.29
N LEU A 56 -8.83 -3.35 17.12
CA LEU A 56 -8.57 -2.61 15.89
C LEU A 56 -7.52 -3.35 15.07
N SER A 57 -7.75 -3.51 13.76
CA SER A 57 -6.74 -4.07 12.84
C SER A 57 -6.23 -3.02 11.87
N THR A 58 -4.92 -3.06 11.59
CA THR A 58 -4.28 -2.27 10.54
C THR A 58 -3.78 -3.20 9.45
N VAL A 59 -3.85 -2.76 8.19
CA VAL A 59 -3.35 -3.51 7.04
C VAL A 59 -2.17 -2.76 6.44
N THR A 60 -1.05 -3.47 6.28
CA THR A 60 0.20 -2.91 5.81
C THR A 60 0.70 -3.70 4.59
N PRO A 61 1.01 -3.06 3.45
CA PRO A 61 1.58 -3.75 2.31
C PRO A 61 3.01 -4.21 2.62
N VAL A 62 3.32 -5.43 2.19
CA VAL A 62 4.66 -6.01 2.25
C VAL A 62 5.16 -6.18 0.81
N THR A 63 6.32 -5.60 0.53
CA THR A 63 7.00 -5.67 -0.77
C THR A 63 8.29 -6.47 -0.64
N ILE A 64 9.03 -6.65 -1.74
CA ILE A 64 10.35 -7.26 -1.70
C ILE A 64 11.35 -6.47 -0.83
N ASN A 65 11.13 -5.17 -0.68
CA ASN A 65 11.97 -4.27 0.12
C ASN A 65 11.57 -4.26 1.61
N GLY A 66 10.50 -4.98 1.99
CA GLY A 66 10.00 -5.07 3.36
C GLY A 66 8.59 -4.53 3.53
N SER A 67 8.15 -4.42 4.79
CA SER A 67 6.87 -3.83 5.16
C SER A 67 6.92 -2.30 5.01
N LEU A 68 5.90 -1.72 4.37
CA LEU A 68 5.73 -0.27 4.32
C LEU A 68 4.93 0.20 5.53
N ASP A 69 5.60 0.38 6.65
CA ASP A 69 4.95 0.84 7.89
C ASP A 69 4.58 2.33 7.88
N SER A 70 4.79 3.05 6.76
CA SER A 70 4.33 4.43 6.59
C SER A 70 2.93 4.47 5.96
N ALA A 71 2.11 5.45 6.38
CA ALA A 71 0.82 5.73 5.76
C ALA A 71 0.94 6.52 4.44
N GLU A 72 2.15 6.85 4.01
CA GLU A 72 2.42 7.76 2.88
C GLU A 72 2.82 6.99 1.63
N TYR A 73 1.90 6.14 1.13
CA TYR A 73 2.05 5.50 -0.17
C TYR A 73 0.79 5.65 -1.02
N ALA A 74 0.97 5.75 -2.33
CA ALA A 74 -0.12 5.54 -3.27
C ALA A 74 -0.22 4.04 -3.61
N LEU A 75 -1.42 3.48 -3.59
CA LEU A 75 -1.72 2.10 -3.94
C LEU A 75 -2.33 2.03 -5.33
N LEU A 76 -1.66 1.36 -6.26
CA LEU A 76 -2.25 0.94 -7.51
C LEU A 76 -2.92 -0.43 -7.35
N ARG A 77 -4.19 -0.50 -7.73
CA ARG A 77 -4.99 -1.71 -7.76
C ARG A 77 -4.94 -2.40 -9.13
N PRO A 78 -5.24 -3.72 -9.19
CA PRO A 78 -5.31 -4.46 -10.45
C PRO A 78 -6.30 -3.90 -11.48
N ASP A 79 -7.33 -3.18 -11.03
CA ASP A 79 -8.32 -2.54 -11.89
C ASP A 79 -7.87 -1.20 -12.49
N GLY A 80 -6.64 -0.76 -12.18
CA GLY A 80 -6.08 0.52 -12.64
C GLY A 80 -6.44 1.71 -11.75
N THR A 81 -7.12 1.49 -10.62
CA THR A 81 -7.39 2.54 -9.64
C THR A 81 -6.14 2.84 -8.83
N VAL A 82 -5.79 4.12 -8.72
CA VAL A 82 -4.77 4.61 -7.78
C VAL A 82 -5.47 5.21 -6.58
N GLU A 83 -5.15 4.72 -5.39
CA GLU A 83 -5.60 5.26 -4.10
C GLU A 83 -4.45 6.01 -3.44
N TYR A 84 -4.71 7.21 -2.95
CA TYR A 84 -3.71 8.07 -2.33
C TYR A 84 -3.84 8.03 -0.79
N PRO A 85 -2.79 8.44 -0.06
CA PRO A 85 -2.80 8.51 1.41
C PRO A 85 -3.96 9.32 2.01
N ASP A 86 -4.43 10.33 1.29
CA ASP A 86 -5.55 11.20 1.71
C ASP A 86 -6.93 10.56 1.51
N GLY A 87 -6.97 9.31 1.03
CA GLY A 87 -8.20 8.57 0.73
C GLY A 87 -8.83 8.95 -0.61
N SER A 88 -8.23 9.87 -1.37
CA SER A 88 -8.67 10.16 -2.73
C SER A 88 -8.27 9.03 -3.68
N SER A 89 -9.03 8.87 -4.78
CA SER A 89 -8.72 7.86 -5.79
C SER A 89 -8.96 8.38 -7.20
N ILE A 90 -8.20 7.83 -8.15
CA ILE A 90 -8.36 8.07 -9.58
C ILE A 90 -8.35 6.75 -10.35
N ALA A 91 -9.32 6.57 -11.26
CA ALA A 91 -9.31 5.45 -12.19
C ALA A 91 -8.43 5.82 -13.39
N VAL A 92 -7.29 5.16 -13.53
CA VAL A 92 -6.48 5.29 -14.74
C VAL A 92 -7.04 4.31 -15.76
N GLY A 93 -7.84 4.80 -16.72
CA GLY A 93 -8.49 3.96 -17.73
C GLY A 93 -7.52 2.94 -18.36
N GLY A 94 -8.02 1.72 -18.61
CA GLY A 94 -7.28 0.49 -18.94
C GLY A 94 -6.35 0.48 -20.17
N SER A 95 -5.99 1.65 -20.70
CA SER A 95 -4.96 1.84 -21.72
C SER A 95 -3.62 2.32 -21.17
N THR A 96 -3.51 2.66 -19.89
CA THR A 96 -2.20 3.00 -19.31
C THR A 96 -1.48 1.70 -18.93
N ARG A 97 -0.84 1.09 -19.94
CA ARG A 97 0.25 0.14 -19.71
C ARG A 97 1.32 0.91 -18.94
N LEU A 98 1.31 0.78 -17.62
CA LEU A 98 2.41 1.18 -16.76
C LEU A 98 3.62 0.41 -17.27
N ARG A 99 4.56 1.14 -17.87
CA ARG A 99 5.79 0.54 -18.36
C ARG A 99 6.62 0.22 -17.12
N LEU A 100 6.88 -1.07 -16.93
CA LEU A 100 8.03 -1.50 -16.13
C LEU A 100 9.24 -0.74 -16.68
N VAL A 101 9.86 0.11 -15.87
CA VAL A 101 11.14 0.71 -16.27
C VAL A 101 12.15 -0.42 -16.12
N ASP A 102 12.55 -1.01 -17.24
CA ASP A 102 13.72 -1.88 -17.27
C ASP A 102 14.91 -1.06 -16.77
N ASP A 103 15.40 -1.40 -15.58
CA ASP A 103 16.64 -0.89 -15.04
C ASP A 103 17.75 -1.20 -16.04
N LYS A 104 18.34 -0.16 -16.61
CA LYS A 104 19.56 -0.31 -17.39
C LYS A 104 20.73 -0.47 -16.42
N LEU A 105 21.21 -1.72 -16.35
CA LEU A 105 22.57 -2.10 -15.96
C LEU A 105 23.64 -1.20 -16.62
#